data_AF-A0A371MZS6-F1
#
_entry.id   AF-A0A371MZS6-F1
#
_cell.length_a   1.000
_cell.length_b   1.000
_cell.length_c   1.000
_cell.angle_alpha   90.00
_cell.angle_beta   90.00
_cell.angle_gamma   90.00
#
_symmetry.space_group_name_H-M   'P 1'
#
loop_
_entity.id
_entity.type
_entity.pdbx_description
1 polymer ?
#
loop_
_entity_poly.entity_id
_entity_poly.type
_entity_poly.pdbx_seq_one_letter_code
_entity_poly.pdbx_strand_id
1 'polypeptide(L)'
;MRRLLATVAVVTALVVASTAAPTISTAQMSHSQSITECTTITDPGVYTLGTDITNATASPCLDIESSAVVVDGNGHTLTGDGDGVAVNANQTESRTADGHANVTVRDLTVDSWGTGLNFVFAPNATATDLTVTETAIGVQVGSLDTRPGYETASDGAMVRNSTFEHVESAVRTAGSNRIEVVDNAITTYETVGIRLDTVNDAIVSGNDVVATAESGDAIQVRTSDPAVNDGSSDNVVASNRIVNGAITVEHASDDVTNTHLVDNEVVNGSIAVGLARGVPTQTRVANNTLTHSDITVSFASAVTIEDNVLTNPGTGPRGSIALRNAGSNTVRNNTISGAGTGVVMSQLATDNTITANTITDTDVGVSLRANSYNNTIEGNTLADNAIGVEISFVDSTDDRANDIRGNDIMNNTDGIFVRALDRNLVVEGNDIQHNEHGITLRASAVCSPTAEGAAFVAVHHNRIANNTAYGVLNQNADVVNATSNYWGASDGPSSAADVDAPFADPVTGTLANGSGAAVSEDPNSAGQSNVHFDAWLQQAPEDVGAGNQSAA
;
A
#
# COMPACT_ATOMS: atom_id res chain seq x y z
N MET A 1 -43.83 -7.04 -2.79
CA MET A 1 -43.96 -8.30 -3.55
C MET A 1 -42.66 -8.55 -4.28
N ARG A 2 -42.07 -9.74 -4.05
CA ARG A 2 -40.97 -10.40 -4.79
C ARG A 2 -39.60 -9.71 -4.89
N ARG A 3 -38.68 -10.29 -4.09
CA ARG A 3 -37.22 -10.26 -4.15
C ARG A 3 -36.66 -10.55 -5.55
N LEU A 4 -35.53 -9.94 -5.89
CA LEU A 4 -34.46 -10.59 -6.65
C LEU A 4 -33.11 -9.89 -6.34
N LEU A 5 -32.37 -10.45 -5.38
CA LEU A 5 -30.91 -10.35 -5.35
C LEU A 5 -30.39 -11.40 -6.33
N ALA A 6 -29.52 -10.99 -7.26
CA ALA A 6 -28.74 -11.90 -8.07
C ALA A 6 -27.26 -11.71 -7.71
N THR A 7 -26.79 -12.53 -6.76
CA THR A 7 -25.38 -12.70 -6.46
C THR A 7 -24.80 -13.64 -7.52
N VAL A 8 -23.85 -13.16 -8.32
CA VAL A 8 -23.11 -13.99 -9.29
C VAL A 8 -21.99 -14.68 -8.53
N ALA A 9 -22.20 -15.96 -8.16
CA ALA A 9 -21.14 -16.86 -7.73
C ALA A 9 -20.49 -17.47 -8.97
N VAL A 10 -19.21 -17.18 -9.21
CA VAL A 10 -18.41 -17.89 -10.22
C VAL A 10 -17.93 -19.18 -9.57
N VAL A 11 -18.63 -20.28 -9.87
CA VAL A 11 -18.17 -21.65 -9.56
C VAL A 11 -17.46 -22.17 -10.80
N THR A 12 -16.12 -22.20 -10.77
CA THR A 12 -15.32 -22.93 -11.75
C THR A 12 -15.37 -24.42 -11.45
N ALA A 13 -16.11 -25.16 -12.27
CA ALA A 13 -16.17 -26.61 -12.23
C ALA A 13 -14.88 -27.21 -12.82
N LEU A 14 -14.05 -27.82 -11.98
CA LEU A 14 -12.90 -28.62 -12.40
C LEU A 14 -13.39 -30.02 -12.83
N VAL A 15 -13.16 -30.38 -14.08
CA VAL A 15 -13.42 -31.72 -14.62
C VAL A 15 -12.35 -32.66 -14.06
N VAL A 16 -12.71 -33.50 -13.10
CA VAL A 16 -11.85 -34.58 -12.60
C VAL A 16 -11.84 -35.70 -13.65
N ALA A 17 -10.81 -35.72 -14.50
CA ALA A 17 -10.49 -36.88 -15.31
C ALA A 17 -9.91 -37.96 -14.40
N SER A 18 -10.67 -39.02 -14.15
CA SER A 18 -10.25 -40.17 -13.36
C SER A 18 -9.20 -40.99 -14.11
N THR A 19 -7.92 -40.71 -13.88
CA THR A 19 -6.84 -41.65 -14.16
C THR A 19 -6.60 -42.49 -12.92
N ALA A 20 -6.75 -43.80 -13.04
CA ALA A 20 -6.55 -44.76 -11.96
C ALA A 20 -5.20 -44.53 -11.27
N ALA A 21 -5.24 -44.22 -9.97
CA ALA A 21 -4.07 -44.14 -9.13
C ALA A 21 -3.36 -45.51 -9.08
N PRO A 22 -2.02 -45.57 -9.15
CA PRO A 22 -1.32 -46.79 -8.78
C PRO A 22 -1.66 -47.10 -7.32
N THR A 23 -2.10 -48.33 -7.07
CA THR A 23 -2.37 -48.84 -5.73
C THR A 23 -1.07 -48.81 -4.92
N ILE A 24 -0.95 -47.85 -4.01
CA ILE A 24 0.09 -47.84 -2.99
C ILE A 24 -0.20 -49.01 -2.05
N SER A 25 0.76 -49.92 -1.93
CA SER A 25 0.73 -51.01 -0.97
C SER A 25 0.60 -50.43 0.44
N THR A 26 -0.52 -50.70 1.12
CA THR A 26 -0.84 -50.26 2.49
C THR A 26 -0.11 -51.08 3.56
N ALA A 27 1.17 -51.37 3.36
CA ALA A 27 1.95 -52.20 4.28
C ALA A 27 3.26 -51.53 4.73
N GLN A 28 3.15 -50.41 5.47
CA GLN A 28 4.11 -50.07 6.51
C GLN A 28 3.48 -49.05 7.49
N MET A 29 2.69 -49.54 8.45
CA MET A 29 2.37 -48.77 9.65
C MET A 29 3.50 -48.93 10.68
N SER A 30 4.09 -47.79 11.04
CA SER A 30 4.51 -47.39 12.39
C SER A 30 5.45 -48.33 13.17
N HIS A 31 6.75 -48.12 12.97
CA HIS A 31 7.67 -48.08 14.10
C HIS A 31 8.32 -46.69 14.04
N SER A 32 7.88 -45.76 14.90
CA SER A 32 8.63 -44.51 15.01
C SER A 32 9.97 -44.83 15.65
N GLN A 33 11.05 -44.33 15.04
CA GLN A 33 12.38 -44.53 15.59
C GLN A 33 12.61 -43.47 16.67
N SER A 34 12.86 -43.91 17.90
CA SER A 34 13.13 -42.98 19.00
C SER A 34 14.51 -42.35 18.82
N ILE A 35 14.57 -41.02 18.87
CA ILE A 35 15.81 -40.25 18.89
C ILE A 35 16.00 -39.71 20.31
N THR A 36 17.18 -39.93 20.90
CA THR A 36 17.51 -39.43 22.26
C THR A 36 18.82 -38.65 22.32
N GLU A 37 19.49 -38.50 21.19
CA GLU A 37 20.72 -37.73 21.01
C GLU A 37 20.78 -37.20 19.58
N CYS A 38 21.61 -36.20 19.33
CA CYS A 38 21.82 -35.67 17.98
C CYS A 38 22.33 -36.78 17.04
N THR A 39 21.77 -36.85 15.84
CA THR A 39 21.96 -38.00 14.95
C THR A 39 21.76 -37.63 13.48
N THR A 40 22.18 -38.54 12.62
CA THR A 40 21.99 -38.45 11.17
C THR A 40 20.90 -39.43 10.74
N ILE A 41 19.88 -38.92 10.05
CA ILE A 41 18.76 -39.67 9.51
C ILE A 41 19.00 -39.94 8.03
N THR A 42 19.32 -41.19 7.70
CA THR A 42 19.68 -41.62 6.33
C THR A 42 18.57 -42.40 5.62
N ASP A 43 17.57 -42.87 6.36
CA ASP A 43 16.46 -43.66 5.84
C ASP A 43 15.12 -42.88 5.91
N PRO A 44 14.21 -43.07 4.95
CA PRO A 44 12.84 -42.55 5.04
C PRO A 44 12.10 -43.13 6.25
N GLY A 45 11.27 -42.34 6.91
CA GLY A 45 10.49 -42.83 8.04
C GLY A 45 10.02 -41.75 9.00
N VAL A 46 9.40 -42.21 10.09
CA VAL A 46 8.97 -41.35 11.20
C VAL A 46 9.94 -41.52 12.36
N TYR A 47 10.45 -40.41 12.86
CA TYR A 47 11.41 -40.32 13.95
C TYR A 47 10.79 -39.47 15.05
N THR A 48 10.84 -39.94 16.29
CA THR A 48 10.22 -39.25 17.43
C THR A 48 11.26 -38.97 18.49
N LEU A 49 11.34 -37.74 18.99
CA LEU A 49 12.20 -37.45 20.13
C LEU A 49 11.65 -38.14 21.39
N GLY A 50 12.52 -38.84 22.12
CA GLY A 50 12.19 -39.51 23.37
C GLY A 50 12.57 -38.74 24.63
N THR A 51 13.30 -37.63 24.47
CA THR A 51 13.78 -36.76 25.54
C THR A 51 14.17 -35.40 24.94
N ASP A 52 14.30 -34.39 25.79
CA ASP A 52 15.00 -33.16 25.43
C ASP A 52 16.47 -33.47 25.15
N ILE A 53 17.03 -32.82 24.13
CA ILE A 53 18.41 -32.99 23.68
C ILE A 53 19.11 -31.64 23.79
N THR A 54 20.18 -31.57 24.59
CA THR A 54 21.04 -30.40 24.70
C THR A 54 22.37 -30.70 24.03
N ASN A 55 22.80 -29.87 23.07
CA ASN A 55 24.06 -30.09 22.38
C ASN A 55 24.83 -28.78 22.13
N ALA A 56 25.88 -28.57 22.92
CA ALA A 56 26.76 -27.40 22.82
C ALA A 56 27.94 -27.57 21.85
N THR A 57 27.94 -28.59 20.96
CA THR A 57 29.07 -28.81 20.03
C THR A 57 28.73 -29.43 18.67
N ALA A 58 27.57 -30.08 18.48
CA ALA A 58 27.21 -30.65 17.18
C ALA A 58 26.46 -29.65 16.31
N SER A 59 26.90 -29.54 15.06
CA SER A 59 26.25 -28.73 14.03
C SER A 59 26.31 -29.49 12.70
N PRO A 60 25.17 -29.93 12.14
CA PRO A 60 23.82 -29.85 12.72
C PRO A 60 23.59 -30.85 13.88
N CYS A 61 22.52 -30.68 14.67
CA CYS A 61 22.10 -31.69 15.65
C CYS A 61 21.34 -32.86 15.00
N LEU A 62 20.24 -32.58 14.28
CA LEU A 62 19.55 -33.57 13.47
C LEU A 62 19.88 -33.31 12.00
N ASP A 63 20.68 -34.19 11.38
CA ASP A 63 21.03 -34.10 9.96
C ASP A 63 20.17 -35.06 9.13
N ILE A 64 19.34 -34.54 8.21
CA ILE A 64 18.39 -35.32 7.41
C ILE A 64 18.94 -35.49 6.00
N GLU A 65 19.38 -36.71 5.70
CA GLU A 65 20.04 -37.12 4.46
C GLU A 65 19.10 -37.96 3.56
N SER A 66 17.79 -37.91 3.81
CA SER A 66 16.80 -38.74 3.12
C SER A 66 15.48 -38.01 2.86
N SER A 67 14.72 -38.50 1.88
CA SER A 67 13.39 -38.00 1.54
C SER A 67 12.32 -38.70 2.37
N ALA A 68 11.12 -38.11 2.42
CA ALA A 68 9.97 -38.69 3.13
C ALA A 68 10.29 -39.02 4.60
N VAL A 69 10.94 -38.06 5.26
CA VAL A 69 11.28 -38.10 6.69
C VAL A 69 10.30 -37.23 7.46
N VAL A 70 9.78 -37.75 8.57
CA VAL A 70 9.03 -36.97 9.55
C VAL A 70 9.80 -36.99 10.86
N VAL A 71 10.23 -35.83 11.32
CA VAL A 71 10.75 -35.61 12.67
C VAL A 71 9.60 -35.06 13.53
N ASP A 72 9.22 -35.84 14.52
CA ASP A 72 8.20 -35.52 15.51
C ASP A 72 8.89 -35.20 16.84
N GLY A 73 8.90 -33.93 17.23
CA GLY A 73 9.49 -33.50 18.49
C GLY A 73 8.75 -34.05 19.71
N ASN A 74 7.48 -34.45 19.57
CA ASN A 74 6.67 -34.97 20.68
C ASN A 74 6.70 -34.04 21.91
N GLY A 75 6.76 -32.72 21.67
CA GLY A 75 6.85 -31.68 22.68
C GLY A 75 8.22 -31.49 23.32
N HIS A 76 9.26 -32.21 22.87
CA HIS A 76 10.62 -32.08 23.40
C HIS A 76 11.39 -30.90 22.80
N THR A 77 12.49 -30.55 23.49
CA THR A 77 13.35 -29.43 23.12
C THR A 77 14.68 -29.89 22.52
N LEU A 78 15.11 -29.23 21.44
CA LEU A 78 16.50 -29.18 21.00
C LEU A 78 17.16 -27.88 21.45
N THR A 79 18.09 -27.95 22.41
CA THR A 79 18.82 -26.77 22.93
C THR A 79 20.24 -26.72 22.41
N GLY A 80 20.62 -25.62 21.77
CA GLY A 80 21.97 -25.32 21.28
C GLY A 80 22.78 -24.41 22.21
N ASP A 81 23.81 -23.77 21.68
CA ASP A 81 24.69 -22.81 22.37
C ASP A 81 24.73 -21.41 21.73
N GLY A 82 23.84 -21.15 20.77
CA GLY A 82 23.76 -19.93 19.98
C GLY A 82 24.43 -20.01 18.61
N ASP A 83 25.09 -21.11 18.26
CA ASP A 83 25.67 -21.36 16.94
C ASP A 83 25.07 -22.62 16.29
N GLY A 84 25.40 -22.86 15.02
CA GLY A 84 25.03 -24.08 14.29
C GLY A 84 23.56 -24.21 13.93
N VAL A 85 23.16 -25.43 13.56
CA VAL A 85 21.82 -25.74 13.04
C VAL A 85 21.13 -26.84 13.86
N ALA A 86 19.91 -26.61 14.34
CA ALA A 86 19.20 -27.63 15.14
C ALA A 86 18.73 -28.81 14.26
N VAL A 87 18.02 -28.52 13.17
CA VAL A 87 17.55 -29.52 12.21
C VAL A 87 17.93 -29.08 10.80
N ASN A 88 18.72 -29.89 10.11
CA ASN A 88 19.23 -29.59 8.78
C ASN A 88 18.70 -30.60 7.76
N ALA A 89 17.98 -30.12 6.75
CA ALA A 89 17.67 -30.86 5.54
C ALA A 89 18.21 -30.04 4.36
N ASN A 90 19.47 -30.30 4.01
CA ASN A 90 20.22 -29.49 3.07
C ASN A 90 21.07 -30.37 2.15
N GLN A 91 20.99 -30.11 0.85
CA GLN A 91 21.91 -30.68 -0.13
C GLN A 91 23.27 -29.95 -0.08
N THR A 92 24.37 -30.67 0.13
CA THR A 92 25.72 -30.07 0.04
C THR A 92 26.40 -30.41 -1.29
N GLU A 93 27.46 -29.69 -1.66
CA GLU A 93 28.28 -29.94 -2.87
C GLU A 93 28.78 -31.40 -2.97
N SER A 94 28.94 -32.10 -1.85
CA SER A 94 29.37 -33.51 -1.80
C SER A 94 28.21 -34.51 -1.89
N ARG A 95 26.96 -34.03 -1.99
CA ARG A 95 25.73 -34.80 -1.70
C ARG A 95 24.60 -34.54 -2.71
N THR A 96 24.93 -34.38 -3.99
CA THR A 96 23.96 -34.05 -5.05
C THR A 96 22.92 -35.15 -5.37
N ALA A 97 23.08 -36.35 -4.79
CA ALA A 97 22.18 -37.49 -4.99
C ALA A 97 21.17 -37.67 -3.84
N ASP A 98 21.30 -36.93 -2.74
CA ASP A 98 20.42 -37.06 -1.59
C ASP A 98 19.12 -36.33 -1.90
N GLY A 99 18.01 -37.07 -1.86
CA GLY A 99 16.69 -36.44 -1.95
C GLY A 99 16.32 -35.89 -0.59
N HIS A 100 16.00 -34.60 -0.48
CA HIS A 100 15.44 -33.99 0.74
C HIS A 100 13.97 -33.60 0.56
N ALA A 101 13.27 -34.29 -0.35
CA ALA A 101 11.88 -34.01 -0.66
C ALA A 101 10.94 -34.53 0.44
N ASN A 102 9.87 -33.78 0.73
CA ASN A 102 8.83 -34.17 1.68
C ASN A 102 9.36 -34.42 3.11
N VAL A 103 10.28 -33.58 3.57
CA VAL A 103 10.74 -33.58 4.97
C VAL A 103 9.74 -32.80 5.82
N THR A 104 9.25 -33.38 6.92
CA THR A 104 8.37 -32.69 7.88
C THR A 104 9.02 -32.65 9.25
N VAL A 105 9.06 -31.48 9.87
CA VAL A 105 9.45 -31.29 11.27
C VAL A 105 8.26 -30.70 12.01
N ARG A 106 7.84 -31.35 13.11
CA ARG A 106 6.66 -30.92 13.87
C ARG A 106 6.74 -31.13 15.37
N ASP A 107 5.92 -30.40 16.11
CA ASP A 107 5.73 -30.54 17.57
C ASP A 107 7.06 -30.49 18.34
N LEU A 108 7.88 -29.49 18.01
CA LEU A 108 9.26 -29.37 18.48
C LEU A 108 9.54 -27.98 19.03
N THR A 109 10.23 -27.94 20.17
CA THR A 109 10.83 -26.70 20.69
C THR A 109 12.29 -26.61 20.25
N VAL A 110 12.69 -25.47 19.69
CA VAL A 110 14.06 -25.19 19.25
C VAL A 110 14.56 -23.95 19.96
N ASP A 111 15.65 -24.08 20.71
CA ASP A 111 16.12 -23.01 21.60
C ASP A 111 17.64 -22.80 21.46
N SER A 112 18.07 -21.54 21.42
CA SER A 112 19.49 -21.18 21.44
C SER A 112 20.31 -21.71 20.26
N TRP A 113 19.89 -21.47 19.01
CA TRP A 113 20.63 -21.88 17.81
C TRP A 113 20.97 -20.72 16.87
N GLY A 114 22.02 -20.88 16.06
CA GLY A 114 22.26 -19.96 14.93
C GLY A 114 21.17 -20.09 13.85
N THR A 115 20.70 -21.31 13.58
CA THR A 115 19.53 -21.57 12.75
C THR A 115 18.74 -22.73 13.33
N GLY A 116 17.43 -22.54 13.51
CA GLY A 116 16.57 -23.60 14.03
C GLY A 116 16.41 -24.71 13.01
N LEU A 117 15.66 -24.45 11.95
CA LEU A 117 15.46 -25.39 10.84
C LEU A 117 16.08 -24.82 9.56
N ASN A 118 16.83 -25.64 8.84
CA ASN A 118 17.44 -25.27 7.55
C ASN A 118 16.96 -26.19 6.42
N PHE A 119 16.13 -25.66 5.52
CA PHE A 119 15.54 -26.35 4.37
C PHE A 119 16.07 -25.79 3.06
N VAL A 120 17.22 -26.31 2.60
CA VAL A 120 17.88 -25.86 1.37
C VAL A 120 17.85 -26.98 0.36
N PHE A 121 17.29 -26.71 -0.83
CA PHE A 121 16.98 -27.75 -1.82
C PHE A 121 16.08 -28.86 -1.26
N ALA A 122 15.06 -28.46 -0.50
CA ALA A 122 14.15 -29.36 0.20
C ALA A 122 12.70 -29.14 -0.28
N PRO A 123 12.34 -29.64 -1.48
CA PRO A 123 11.01 -29.42 -2.05
C PRO A 123 9.93 -30.07 -1.19
N ASN A 124 8.82 -29.37 -1.03
CA ASN A 124 7.70 -29.76 -0.16
C ASN A 124 8.10 -30.02 1.31
N ALA A 125 9.15 -29.36 1.80
CA ALA A 125 9.49 -29.41 3.22
C ALA A 125 8.41 -28.71 4.07
N THR A 126 8.13 -29.20 5.26
CA THR A 126 7.12 -28.64 6.16
C THR A 126 7.68 -28.46 7.56
N ALA A 127 7.61 -27.24 8.08
CA ALA A 127 7.77 -26.90 9.49
C ALA A 127 6.39 -26.57 10.05
N THR A 128 5.93 -27.28 11.09
CA THR A 128 4.61 -27.04 11.68
C THR A 128 4.60 -27.23 13.18
N ASP A 129 3.79 -26.45 13.90
CA ASP A 129 3.61 -26.62 15.34
C ASP A 129 4.95 -26.53 16.11
N LEU A 130 5.77 -25.54 15.76
CA LEU A 130 7.07 -25.29 16.39
C LEU A 130 6.98 -24.21 17.46
N THR A 131 7.85 -24.30 18.46
CA THR A 131 8.18 -23.17 19.35
C THR A 131 9.66 -22.86 19.16
N VAL A 132 10.01 -21.65 18.70
CA VAL A 132 11.40 -21.26 18.46
C VAL A 132 11.77 -20.05 19.31
N THR A 133 12.83 -20.20 20.11
CA THR A 133 13.30 -19.18 21.07
C THR A 133 14.79 -18.94 20.99
N GLU A 134 15.23 -17.71 21.29
CA GLU A 134 16.66 -17.33 21.44
C GLU A 134 17.53 -17.80 20.25
N THR A 135 16.95 -17.80 19.05
CA THR A 135 17.54 -18.41 17.86
C THR A 135 17.67 -17.34 16.78
N ALA A 136 18.85 -17.20 16.16
CA ALA A 136 19.06 -16.12 15.20
C ALA A 136 18.09 -16.25 14.00
N ILE A 137 18.08 -17.39 13.30
CA ILE A 137 17.11 -17.65 12.23
C ILE A 137 16.21 -18.83 12.62
N GLY A 138 14.92 -18.59 12.79
CA GLY A 138 14.00 -19.66 13.20
C GLY A 138 13.87 -20.76 12.15
N VAL A 139 13.40 -20.41 10.96
CA VAL A 139 13.37 -21.31 9.79
C VAL A 139 14.00 -20.63 8.58
N GLN A 140 14.99 -21.29 7.99
CA GLN A 140 15.56 -20.91 6.68
C GLN A 140 15.02 -21.81 5.58
N VAL A 141 14.52 -21.21 4.50
CA VAL A 141 14.10 -21.91 3.28
C VAL A 141 14.89 -21.39 2.08
N GLY A 142 15.71 -22.26 1.52
CA GLY A 142 16.60 -21.93 0.41
C GLY A 142 17.76 -21.01 0.78
N SER A 143 18.55 -20.64 -0.23
CA SER A 143 19.76 -19.83 -0.08
C SER A 143 20.07 -19.08 -1.38
N LEU A 144 20.76 -17.94 -1.28
CA LEU A 144 21.27 -17.16 -2.42
C LEU A 144 22.68 -17.56 -2.84
N ASP A 145 23.15 -18.72 -2.39
CA ASP A 145 24.48 -19.20 -2.74
C ASP A 145 24.52 -19.61 -4.21
N THR A 146 25.20 -18.80 -5.03
CA THR A 146 25.26 -18.94 -6.50
C THR A 146 26.47 -19.75 -6.98
N ARG A 147 27.11 -20.54 -6.11
CA ARG A 147 28.23 -21.41 -6.53
C ARG A 147 27.81 -22.32 -7.69
N PRO A 148 28.62 -22.43 -8.78
CA PRO A 148 28.23 -23.22 -9.96
C PRO A 148 27.90 -24.68 -9.63
N GLY A 149 26.70 -25.13 -10.01
CA GLY A 149 26.23 -26.52 -9.80
C GLY A 149 25.67 -26.79 -8.41
N TYR A 150 25.49 -25.76 -7.58
CA TYR A 150 24.85 -25.82 -6.28
C TYR A 150 23.40 -25.33 -6.41
N GLU A 151 22.43 -26.23 -6.31
CA GLU A 151 21.00 -25.85 -6.31
C GLU A 151 20.58 -25.57 -4.86
N THR A 152 20.06 -24.38 -4.62
CA THR A 152 19.65 -23.93 -3.27
C THR A 152 18.15 -23.69 -3.16
N ALA A 153 17.46 -23.64 -4.30
CA ALA A 153 16.04 -23.33 -4.35
C ALA A 153 15.21 -24.45 -3.73
N SER A 154 14.32 -24.06 -2.81
CA SER A 154 13.26 -24.93 -2.34
C SER A 154 11.96 -24.56 -3.07
N ASP A 155 11.11 -25.55 -3.29
CA ASP A 155 9.88 -25.40 -4.06
C ASP A 155 8.72 -26.04 -3.29
N GLY A 156 7.68 -25.26 -2.97
CA GLY A 156 6.52 -25.75 -2.22
C GLY A 156 6.76 -25.97 -0.73
N ALA A 157 7.78 -25.36 -0.13
CA ALA A 157 8.02 -25.50 1.31
C ALA A 157 7.05 -24.64 2.14
N MET A 158 6.69 -25.13 3.33
CA MET A 158 5.67 -24.54 4.18
C MET A 158 6.16 -24.37 5.63
N VAL A 159 5.91 -23.20 6.22
CA VAL A 159 6.13 -22.90 7.65
C VAL A 159 4.81 -22.45 8.25
N ARG A 160 4.24 -23.22 9.17
CA ARG A 160 2.90 -22.90 9.71
C ARG A 160 2.67 -23.21 11.17
N ASN A 161 1.62 -22.62 11.74
CA ASN A 161 1.15 -22.88 13.10
C ASN A 161 2.26 -22.81 14.17
N SER A 162 3.27 -21.97 13.95
CA SER A 162 4.47 -21.94 14.78
C SER A 162 4.60 -20.63 15.54
N THR A 163 5.27 -20.67 16.69
CA THR A 163 5.55 -19.51 17.53
C THR A 163 7.04 -19.20 17.48
N PHE A 164 7.37 -17.92 17.26
CA PHE A 164 8.74 -17.41 17.25
C PHE A 164 8.87 -16.25 18.24
N GLU A 165 9.83 -16.33 19.16
CA GLU A 165 10.06 -15.35 20.21
C GLU A 165 11.56 -15.12 20.43
N HIS A 166 12.02 -13.87 20.56
CA HIS A 166 13.44 -13.53 20.74
C HIS A 166 14.33 -14.13 19.62
N VAL A 167 13.98 -13.83 18.37
CA VAL A 167 14.71 -14.29 17.18
C VAL A 167 15.27 -13.11 16.38
N GLU A 168 16.37 -13.26 15.64
CA GLU A 168 16.77 -12.18 14.72
C GLU A 168 15.84 -12.13 13.49
N SER A 169 15.44 -13.31 12.99
CA SER A 169 14.40 -13.49 11.97
C SER A 169 13.61 -14.77 12.19
N ALA A 170 12.29 -14.71 12.17
CA ALA A 170 11.45 -15.89 12.36
C ALA A 170 11.51 -16.82 11.15
N VAL A 171 11.26 -16.27 9.95
CA VAL A 171 11.32 -17.02 8.69
C VAL A 171 12.13 -16.24 7.66
N ARG A 172 13.18 -16.87 7.14
CA ARG A 172 14.00 -16.32 6.06
C ARG A 172 13.95 -17.22 4.85
N THR A 173 13.48 -16.69 3.74
CA THR A 173 13.37 -17.42 2.48
C THR A 173 14.24 -16.77 1.42
N ALA A 174 14.88 -17.58 0.57
CA ALA A 174 15.83 -17.13 -0.41
C ALA A 174 15.81 -17.98 -1.67
N GLY A 175 15.73 -17.35 -2.85
CA GLY A 175 15.91 -18.01 -4.16
C GLY A 175 14.98 -19.21 -4.35
N SER A 176 13.71 -19.09 -3.98
CA SER A 176 12.78 -20.22 -3.84
C SER A 176 11.43 -19.92 -4.46
N ASN A 177 10.59 -20.94 -4.67
CA ASN A 177 9.28 -20.77 -5.32
C ASN A 177 8.16 -21.43 -4.51
N ARG A 178 6.94 -20.88 -4.63
CA ARG A 178 5.71 -21.45 -4.05
C ARG A 178 5.83 -21.69 -2.54
N ILE A 179 6.45 -20.74 -1.82
CA ILE A 179 6.68 -20.85 -0.38
C ILE A 179 5.48 -20.35 0.39
N GLU A 180 5.05 -21.13 1.38
CA GLU A 180 3.90 -20.79 2.23
C GLU A 180 4.36 -20.50 3.66
N VAL A 181 4.06 -19.32 4.19
CA VAL A 181 4.30 -18.94 5.59
C VAL A 181 2.96 -18.55 6.22
N VAL A 182 2.34 -19.48 6.95
CA VAL A 182 0.91 -19.41 7.26
C VAL A 182 0.62 -19.57 8.77
N ASP A 183 -0.24 -18.72 9.33
CA ASP A 183 -0.78 -18.88 10.69
C ASP A 183 0.31 -18.97 11.79
N ASN A 184 1.38 -18.18 11.69
CA ASN A 184 2.43 -18.12 12.71
C ASN A 184 2.25 -16.93 13.66
N ALA A 185 2.65 -17.11 14.91
CA ALA A 185 2.75 -16.04 15.91
C ALA A 185 4.22 -15.61 16.05
N ILE A 186 4.52 -14.35 15.76
CA ILE A 186 5.89 -13.81 15.80
C ILE A 186 5.92 -12.62 16.73
N THR A 187 6.63 -12.74 17.83
CA THR A 187 6.84 -11.67 18.81
C THR A 187 8.34 -11.45 19.02
N THR A 188 8.75 -10.24 19.39
CA THR A 188 10.15 -9.96 19.80
C THR A 188 11.19 -10.47 18.79
N TYR A 189 11.23 -9.86 17.61
CA TYR A 189 12.27 -10.12 16.60
C TYR A 189 13.16 -8.89 16.39
N GLU A 190 14.43 -9.08 15.99
CA GLU A 190 15.37 -7.96 15.83
C GLU A 190 15.36 -7.36 14.43
N THR A 191 15.60 -8.15 13.38
CA THR A 191 15.84 -7.59 12.04
C THR A 191 14.60 -7.60 11.16
N VAL A 192 14.04 -8.76 10.86
CA VAL A 192 12.82 -8.91 10.06
C VAL A 192 12.04 -10.13 10.54
N GLY A 193 10.72 -10.01 10.73
CA GLY A 193 9.89 -11.15 11.11
C GLY A 193 9.90 -12.23 10.02
N ILE A 194 9.32 -11.91 8.86
CA ILE A 194 9.27 -12.79 7.67
C ILE A 194 9.96 -12.09 6.50
N ARG A 195 10.99 -12.73 5.95
CA ARG A 195 11.74 -12.19 4.81
C ARG A 195 11.59 -13.09 3.57
N LEU A 196 11.13 -12.49 2.47
CA LEU A 196 11.13 -13.05 1.14
C LEU A 196 12.21 -12.39 0.28
N ASP A 197 13.25 -13.14 -0.06
CA ASP A 197 14.38 -12.65 -0.84
C ASP A 197 14.51 -13.40 -2.18
N THR A 198 14.18 -12.74 -3.30
CA THR A 198 14.16 -13.38 -4.63
C THR A 198 13.29 -14.64 -4.61
N VAL A 199 12.00 -14.47 -4.29
CA VAL A 199 11.04 -15.56 -4.15
C VAL A 199 9.87 -15.33 -5.10
N ASN A 200 9.40 -16.39 -5.75
CA ASN A 200 8.22 -16.30 -6.61
C ASN A 200 7.05 -17.13 -6.07
N ASP A 201 5.83 -16.68 -6.37
CA ASP A 201 4.59 -17.37 -6.01
C ASP A 201 4.45 -17.65 -4.50
N ALA A 202 5.05 -16.85 -3.62
CA ALA A 202 4.92 -17.05 -2.18
C ALA A 202 3.56 -16.60 -1.66
N ILE A 203 3.09 -17.27 -0.61
CA ILE A 203 1.91 -16.90 0.16
C ILE A 203 2.32 -16.71 1.62
N VAL A 204 2.21 -15.48 2.11
CA VAL A 204 2.41 -15.14 3.53
C VAL A 204 1.05 -14.72 4.08
N SER A 205 0.42 -15.57 4.89
CA SER A 205 -0.96 -15.32 5.32
C SER A 205 -1.33 -15.75 6.73
N GLY A 206 -2.24 -15.01 7.37
CA GLY A 206 -2.77 -15.37 8.69
C GLY A 206 -1.76 -15.23 9.83
N ASN A 207 -0.59 -14.63 9.58
CA ASN A 207 0.43 -14.44 10.62
C ASN A 207 0.07 -13.26 11.53
N ASP A 208 0.34 -13.41 12.82
CA ASP A 208 0.25 -12.34 13.83
C ASP A 208 1.68 -11.92 14.22
N VAL A 209 2.08 -10.73 13.78
CA VAL A 209 3.44 -10.21 13.95
C VAL A 209 3.41 -8.96 14.81
N VAL A 210 4.02 -9.04 15.99
CA VAL A 210 4.09 -7.94 16.95
C VAL A 210 5.54 -7.47 17.09
N ALA A 211 5.80 -6.29 16.51
CA ALA A 211 7.10 -5.64 16.53
C ALA A 211 7.33 -4.89 17.85
N THR A 212 8.61 -4.78 18.22
CA THR A 212 9.10 -3.93 19.32
C THR A 212 9.80 -2.69 18.76
N ALA A 213 10.22 -1.77 19.63
CA ALA A 213 10.91 -0.54 19.20
C ALA A 213 12.26 -0.80 18.51
N GLU A 214 12.89 -1.95 18.78
CA GLU A 214 14.18 -2.35 18.19
C GLU A 214 13.98 -3.24 16.95
N SER A 215 12.75 -3.64 16.66
CA SER A 215 12.42 -4.51 15.53
C SER A 215 12.49 -3.75 14.21
N GLY A 216 13.05 -4.38 13.17
CA GLY A 216 12.85 -3.94 11.79
C GLY A 216 11.50 -4.38 11.20
N ASP A 217 11.46 -4.61 9.88
CA ASP A 217 10.21 -4.88 9.17
C ASP A 217 9.51 -6.16 9.66
N ALA A 218 8.19 -6.14 9.75
CA ALA A 218 7.42 -7.33 10.12
C ALA A 218 7.44 -8.35 8.97
N ILE A 219 7.18 -7.86 7.76
CA ILE A 219 7.23 -8.66 6.54
C ILE A 219 7.97 -7.85 5.48
N GLN A 220 8.99 -8.45 4.88
CA GLN A 220 9.80 -7.81 3.84
C GLN A 220 9.83 -8.68 2.59
N VAL A 221 9.39 -8.13 1.46
CA VAL A 221 9.54 -8.72 0.12
C VAL A 221 10.59 -7.93 -0.63
N ARG A 222 11.68 -8.59 -1.05
CA ARG A 222 12.79 -7.91 -1.71
C ARG A 222 13.51 -8.77 -2.74
N THR A 223 14.40 -8.10 -3.48
CA THR A 223 15.52 -8.72 -4.20
C THR A 223 16.85 -8.29 -3.56
N SER A 224 17.83 -9.18 -3.57
CA SER A 224 19.13 -9.00 -2.92
C SER A 224 20.27 -8.71 -3.89
N ASP A 225 20.22 -9.26 -5.11
CA ASP A 225 21.33 -9.16 -6.07
C ASP A 225 20.84 -8.88 -7.50
N PRO A 226 21.09 -7.67 -8.05
CA PRO A 226 20.77 -7.35 -9.44
C PRO A 226 21.54 -8.19 -10.48
N ALA A 227 22.62 -8.88 -10.08
CA ALA A 227 23.39 -9.74 -10.96
C ALA A 227 22.79 -11.15 -11.09
N VAL A 228 21.93 -11.54 -10.15
CA VAL A 228 21.13 -12.76 -10.22
C VAL A 228 19.83 -12.36 -10.89
N ASN A 229 19.68 -12.69 -12.17
CA ASN A 229 18.49 -12.40 -12.97
C ASN A 229 17.28 -13.28 -12.56
N ASP A 230 17.05 -13.40 -11.25
CA ASP A 230 15.88 -14.01 -10.65
C ASP A 230 15.15 -12.92 -9.86
N GLY A 231 13.94 -12.60 -10.31
CA GLY A 231 13.06 -11.64 -9.66
C GLY A 231 12.39 -12.18 -8.41
N SER A 232 11.61 -11.31 -7.77
CA SER A 232 10.68 -11.69 -6.71
C SER A 232 9.28 -11.34 -7.18
N SER A 233 8.56 -12.29 -7.74
CA SER A 233 7.32 -12.03 -8.47
C SER A 233 6.13 -12.84 -8.00
N ASP A 234 4.92 -12.32 -8.26
CA ASP A 234 3.66 -13.02 -8.01
C ASP A 234 3.45 -13.41 -6.53
N ASN A 235 4.06 -12.67 -5.61
CA ASN A 235 3.97 -12.90 -4.17
C ASN A 235 2.70 -12.29 -3.58
N VAL A 236 2.08 -13.00 -2.62
CA VAL A 236 0.87 -12.59 -1.93
C VAL A 236 1.15 -12.49 -0.43
N VAL A 237 0.96 -11.30 0.13
CA VAL A 237 0.96 -11.05 1.58
C VAL A 237 -0.47 -10.72 1.99
N ALA A 238 -1.18 -11.70 2.57
CA ALA A 238 -2.62 -11.62 2.75
C ALA A 238 -3.10 -11.92 4.17
N SER A 239 -4.07 -11.16 4.68
CA SER A 239 -4.75 -11.49 5.94
C SER A 239 -3.81 -11.62 7.14
N ASN A 240 -2.71 -10.86 7.16
CA ASN A 240 -1.81 -10.82 8.32
C ASN A 240 -2.23 -9.69 9.27
N ARG A 241 -1.96 -9.90 10.55
CA ARG A 241 -2.08 -8.88 11.59
C ARG A 241 -0.69 -8.38 11.95
N ILE A 242 -0.44 -7.08 11.76
CA ILE A 242 0.85 -6.45 12.04
C ILE A 242 0.65 -5.35 13.08
N VAL A 243 1.42 -5.41 14.17
CA VAL A 243 1.39 -4.41 15.24
C VAL A 243 2.77 -3.79 15.42
N ASN A 244 2.84 -2.47 15.36
CA ASN A 244 4.06 -1.64 15.46
C ASN A 244 5.15 -1.91 14.40
N GLY A 245 4.87 -2.74 13.39
CA GLY A 245 5.81 -3.14 12.35
C GLY A 245 5.38 -2.72 10.95
N ALA A 246 6.28 -2.83 9.98
CA ALA A 246 6.01 -2.49 8.59
C ALA A 246 5.89 -3.73 7.69
N ILE A 247 5.03 -3.65 6.68
CA ILE A 247 5.09 -4.51 5.49
C ILE A 247 5.83 -3.73 4.41
N THR A 248 6.97 -4.23 3.95
CA THR A 248 7.80 -3.55 2.96
C THR A 248 7.96 -4.37 1.69
N VAL A 249 7.89 -3.69 0.55
CA VAL A 249 8.24 -4.22 -0.76
C VAL A 249 9.40 -3.37 -1.28
N GLU A 250 10.61 -3.90 -1.19
CA GLU A 250 11.85 -3.22 -1.54
C GLU A 250 12.42 -3.76 -2.85
N HIS A 251 12.96 -2.86 -3.69
CA HIS A 251 13.47 -3.21 -5.01
C HIS A 251 14.96 -2.85 -5.07
N ALA A 252 15.85 -3.82 -5.25
CA ALA A 252 17.25 -3.54 -5.57
C ALA A 252 17.51 -3.51 -7.09
N SER A 253 16.61 -4.12 -7.86
CA SER A 253 16.66 -4.27 -9.33
C SER A 253 15.24 -4.17 -9.93
N ASP A 254 15.14 -4.33 -11.26
CA ASP A 254 13.90 -4.20 -12.02
C ASP A 254 12.91 -5.38 -11.83
N ASP A 255 13.19 -6.30 -10.90
CA ASP A 255 12.66 -7.66 -10.97
C ASP A 255 11.68 -8.05 -9.83
N VAL A 256 11.32 -7.12 -8.93
CA VAL A 256 10.18 -7.36 -8.01
C VAL A 256 8.91 -6.85 -8.68
N THR A 257 8.02 -7.76 -9.06
CA THR A 257 6.82 -7.41 -9.82
C THR A 257 5.58 -8.16 -9.34
N ASN A 258 4.40 -7.55 -9.52
CA ASN A 258 3.11 -8.20 -9.26
C ASN A 258 2.94 -8.73 -7.83
N THR A 259 3.44 -7.99 -6.84
CA THR A 259 3.21 -8.30 -5.41
C THR A 259 1.84 -7.80 -4.96
N HIS A 260 1.08 -8.64 -4.27
CA HIS A 260 -0.26 -8.32 -3.75
C HIS A 260 -0.24 -8.24 -2.22
N LEU A 261 -0.45 -7.06 -1.67
CA LEU A 261 -0.61 -6.82 -0.24
C LEU A 261 -2.11 -6.63 0.04
N VAL A 262 -2.79 -7.70 0.48
CA VAL A 262 -4.27 -7.73 0.51
C VAL A 262 -4.87 -8.13 1.85
N ASP A 263 -5.98 -7.49 2.24
CA ASP A 263 -6.75 -7.89 3.44
C ASP A 263 -5.94 -7.90 4.76
N ASN A 264 -4.82 -7.17 4.85
CA ASN A 264 -4.00 -7.12 6.06
C ASN A 264 -4.56 -6.09 7.06
N GLU A 265 -4.36 -6.36 8.35
CA GLU A 265 -4.62 -5.41 9.43
C GLU A 265 -3.28 -4.88 9.96
N VAL A 266 -3.08 -3.56 9.88
CA VAL A 266 -1.84 -2.90 10.35
C VAL A 266 -2.19 -1.85 11.40
N VAL A 267 -1.57 -1.96 12.58
CA VAL A 267 -1.80 -1.05 13.72
C VAL A 267 -0.48 -0.45 14.19
N ASN A 268 -0.39 0.88 14.23
CA ASN A 268 0.82 1.63 14.57
C ASN A 268 2.05 1.26 13.70
N GLY A 269 1.79 0.73 12.52
CA GLY A 269 2.80 0.29 11.55
C GLY A 269 2.70 1.08 10.25
N SER A 270 3.17 0.48 9.16
CA SER A 270 3.05 1.04 7.82
C SER A 270 3.06 -0.03 6.74
N ILE A 271 2.62 0.35 5.53
CA ILE A 271 2.89 -0.39 4.30
C ILE A 271 3.78 0.51 3.44
N ALA A 272 4.95 0.01 3.05
CA ALA A 272 5.88 0.76 2.20
C ALA A 272 6.17 0.00 0.90
N VAL A 273 6.06 0.70 -0.22
CA VAL A 273 6.37 0.18 -1.55
C VAL A 273 7.44 1.05 -2.21
N GLY A 274 8.55 0.41 -2.58
CA GLY A 274 9.61 0.99 -3.39
C GLY A 274 10.99 0.88 -2.75
N LEU A 275 12.04 0.88 -3.58
CA LEU A 275 13.42 1.37 -3.31
C LEU A 275 14.41 1.27 -4.51
N ALA A 276 13.94 1.30 -5.78
CA ALA A 276 14.77 1.55 -6.97
C ALA A 276 14.06 2.47 -8.00
N ARG A 277 14.85 3.16 -8.84
CA ARG A 277 14.43 4.32 -9.66
C ARG A 277 13.38 4.03 -10.75
N GLY A 278 12.12 4.39 -10.51
CA GLY A 278 11.10 4.62 -11.54
C GLY A 278 10.56 3.37 -12.25
N VAL A 279 10.92 2.17 -11.79
CA VAL A 279 10.55 0.91 -12.44
C VAL A 279 9.11 0.53 -12.09
N PRO A 280 8.32 0.01 -13.06
CA PRO A 280 6.98 -0.50 -12.79
C PRO A 280 7.03 -1.71 -11.85
N THR A 281 6.45 -1.57 -10.67
CA THR A 281 6.37 -2.65 -9.68
C THR A 281 5.14 -3.53 -9.89
N GLN A 282 4.08 -2.97 -10.49
CA GLN A 282 2.76 -3.63 -10.56
C GLN A 282 2.24 -4.09 -9.20
N THR A 283 2.72 -3.49 -8.11
CA THR A 283 2.30 -3.83 -6.75
C THR A 283 0.87 -3.36 -6.52
N ARG A 284 0.06 -4.24 -5.93
CA ARG A 284 -1.32 -3.96 -5.55
C ARG A 284 -1.46 -3.97 -4.04
N VAL A 285 -1.88 -2.85 -3.47
CA VAL A 285 -2.20 -2.70 -2.04
C VAL A 285 -3.71 -2.56 -1.91
N ALA A 286 -4.41 -3.63 -1.54
CA ALA A 286 -5.87 -3.65 -1.60
C ALA A 286 -6.58 -4.18 -0.34
N ASN A 287 -7.75 -3.62 -0.01
CA ASN A 287 -8.60 -4.09 1.10
C ASN A 287 -7.92 -4.15 2.47
N ASN A 288 -6.83 -3.41 2.69
CA ASN A 288 -6.16 -3.42 3.98
C ASN A 288 -6.86 -2.47 4.97
N THR A 289 -6.83 -2.81 6.25
CA THR A 289 -7.30 -1.96 7.35
C THR A 289 -6.11 -1.44 8.13
N LEU A 290 -5.89 -0.12 8.10
CA LEU A 290 -4.75 0.54 8.71
C LEU A 290 -5.22 1.51 9.80
N THR A 291 -4.67 1.39 11.01
CA THR A 291 -4.98 2.27 12.16
C THR A 291 -3.72 2.88 12.75
N HIS A 292 -3.66 4.21 12.83
CA HIS A 292 -2.42 4.96 13.15
C HIS A 292 -1.24 4.55 12.26
N SER A 293 -1.53 4.40 10.97
CA SER A 293 -0.64 3.82 9.97
C SER A 293 -0.77 4.51 8.63
N ASP A 294 0.25 4.38 7.80
CA ASP A 294 0.32 4.97 6.46
C ASP A 294 0.68 3.96 5.38
N ILE A 295 0.36 4.32 4.14
CA ILE A 295 0.87 3.69 2.92
C ILE A 295 1.82 4.68 2.26
N THR A 296 3.09 4.30 2.09
CA THR A 296 4.08 5.12 1.39
C THR A 296 4.52 4.44 0.10
N VAL A 297 4.48 5.18 -1.01
CA VAL A 297 5.05 4.79 -2.29
C VAL A 297 6.19 5.73 -2.63
N SER A 298 7.41 5.19 -2.74
CA SER A 298 8.62 6.00 -2.99
C SER A 298 9.41 5.48 -4.17
N PHE A 299 9.74 6.34 -5.13
CA PHE A 299 10.51 5.99 -6.33
C PHE A 299 9.90 4.89 -7.23
N ALA A 300 8.65 4.49 -6.99
CA ALA A 300 7.98 3.40 -7.70
C ALA A 300 6.95 3.91 -8.72
N SER A 301 6.65 3.06 -9.70
CA SER A 301 5.57 3.27 -10.66
C SER A 301 4.67 2.04 -10.80
N ALA A 302 3.51 2.23 -11.42
CA ALA A 302 2.47 1.21 -11.62
C ALA A 302 1.96 0.57 -10.31
N VAL A 303 2.02 1.28 -9.19
CA VAL A 303 1.40 0.85 -7.94
C VAL A 303 -0.09 1.18 -7.97
N THR A 304 -0.91 0.21 -7.56
CA THR A 304 -2.35 0.39 -7.36
C THR A 304 -2.67 0.28 -5.87
N ILE A 305 -3.22 1.36 -5.30
CA ILE A 305 -3.71 1.40 -3.91
C ILE A 305 -5.22 1.49 -3.97
N GLU A 306 -5.93 0.42 -3.61
CA GLU A 306 -7.39 0.35 -3.77
C GLU A 306 -8.17 -0.20 -2.58
N ASP A 307 -9.38 0.32 -2.34
CA ASP A 307 -10.32 -0.26 -1.39
C ASP A 307 -9.78 -0.40 0.06
N ASN A 308 -8.75 0.37 0.43
CA ASN A 308 -8.18 0.35 1.78
C ASN A 308 -8.95 1.28 2.72
N VAL A 309 -8.95 0.95 4.02
CA VAL A 309 -9.52 1.77 5.09
C VAL A 309 -8.39 2.25 5.99
N LEU A 310 -8.14 3.57 6.00
CA LEU A 310 -7.09 4.21 6.80
C LEU A 310 -7.73 5.13 7.85
N THR A 311 -7.55 4.81 9.14
CA THR A 311 -8.13 5.54 10.27
C THR A 311 -7.05 6.05 11.21
N ASN A 312 -6.86 7.37 11.27
CA ASN A 312 -5.67 7.99 11.87
C ASN A 312 -6.01 9.09 12.89
N PRO A 313 -6.75 8.82 13.99
CA PRO A 313 -7.24 9.87 14.87
C PRO A 313 -6.10 10.62 15.61
N GLY A 314 -6.25 11.95 15.77
CA GLY A 314 -5.34 12.77 16.58
C GLY A 314 -4.02 13.11 15.88
N THR A 315 -2.86 12.83 16.50
CA THR A 315 -1.53 13.11 15.92
C THR A 315 -1.08 11.99 14.99
N GLY A 316 -1.95 11.58 14.05
CA GLY A 316 -1.66 10.55 13.06
C GLY A 316 -0.48 10.90 12.14
N PRO A 317 -0.14 10.04 11.17
CA PRO A 317 0.92 10.33 10.21
C PRO A 317 0.63 11.64 9.45
N ARG A 318 1.69 12.32 8.99
CA ARG A 318 1.55 13.55 8.20
C ARG A 318 0.75 13.35 6.92
N GLY A 319 0.77 12.14 6.35
CA GLY A 319 -0.05 11.75 5.21
C GLY A 319 -0.46 10.28 5.36
N SER A 320 -1.73 9.95 5.13
CA SER A 320 -2.19 8.55 5.19
C SER A 320 -1.72 7.76 3.97
N ILE A 321 -1.75 8.38 2.79
CA ILE A 321 -1.14 7.85 1.58
C ILE A 321 -0.13 8.87 1.05
N ALA A 322 1.13 8.48 0.93
CA ALA A 322 2.20 9.36 0.46
C ALA A 322 2.82 8.84 -0.85
N LEU A 323 2.75 9.65 -1.90
CA LEU A 323 3.44 9.42 -3.18
C LEU A 323 4.66 10.36 -3.24
N ARG A 324 5.87 9.80 -3.14
CA ARG A 324 7.14 10.55 -3.07
C ARG A 324 8.05 10.19 -4.24
N ASN A 325 8.32 11.15 -5.12
CA ASN A 325 9.08 10.90 -6.35
C ASN A 325 8.56 9.65 -7.11
N ALA A 326 7.23 9.50 -7.11
CA ALA A 326 6.53 8.33 -7.58
C ALA A 326 5.64 8.73 -8.74
N GLY A 327 5.69 7.94 -9.82
CA GLY A 327 5.03 8.28 -11.08
C GLY A 327 4.09 7.19 -11.58
N SER A 328 3.04 7.55 -12.32
CA SER A 328 2.13 6.56 -12.95
C SER A 328 1.50 5.57 -11.96
N ASN A 329 1.06 6.06 -10.79
CA ASN A 329 0.36 5.26 -9.78
C ASN A 329 -1.14 5.60 -9.73
N THR A 330 -1.94 4.64 -9.27
CA THR A 330 -3.39 4.80 -9.09
C THR A 330 -3.76 4.63 -7.62
N VAL A 331 -4.43 5.63 -7.05
CA VAL A 331 -5.01 5.57 -5.70
C VAL A 331 -6.52 5.70 -5.85
N ARG A 332 -7.28 4.64 -5.56
CA ARG A 332 -8.72 4.63 -5.80
C ARG A 332 -9.58 3.91 -4.79
N ASN A 333 -10.83 4.34 -4.61
CA ASN A 333 -11.80 3.70 -3.70
C ASN A 333 -11.32 3.57 -2.24
N ASN A 334 -10.32 4.35 -1.81
CA ASN A 334 -9.87 4.28 -0.42
C ASN A 334 -10.75 5.15 0.48
N THR A 335 -10.97 4.69 1.71
CA THR A 335 -11.63 5.47 2.77
C THR A 335 -10.58 5.93 3.76
N ILE A 336 -10.41 7.25 3.90
CA ILE A 336 -9.35 7.86 4.71
C ILE A 336 -9.97 8.84 5.71
N SER A 337 -9.57 8.74 6.98
CA SER A 337 -10.06 9.63 8.03
C SER A 337 -9.03 9.99 9.10
N GLY A 338 -9.14 11.19 9.68
CA GLY A 338 -8.44 11.62 10.90
C GLY A 338 -6.99 12.10 10.73
N ALA A 339 -6.41 11.99 9.54
CA ALA A 339 -5.00 12.29 9.31
C ALA A 339 -4.70 13.78 9.09
N GLY A 340 -3.42 14.16 9.24
CA GLY A 340 -2.98 15.52 8.86
C GLY A 340 -3.10 15.78 7.35
N THR A 341 -2.91 14.76 6.51
CA THR A 341 -3.26 14.83 5.08
C THR A 341 -3.79 13.47 4.63
N GLY A 342 -4.86 13.45 3.86
CA GLY A 342 -5.39 12.19 3.30
C GLY A 342 -4.42 11.58 2.31
N VAL A 343 -4.25 12.23 1.16
CA VAL A 343 -3.30 11.85 0.10
C VAL A 343 -2.31 12.98 -0.16
N VAL A 344 -1.01 12.70 -0.11
CA VAL A 344 0.05 13.68 -0.39
C VAL A 344 0.93 13.26 -1.56
N MET A 345 1.05 14.14 -2.54
CA MET A 345 2.00 14.04 -3.66
C MET A 345 3.14 15.04 -3.46
N SER A 346 4.37 14.54 -3.45
CA SER A 346 5.54 15.36 -3.18
C SER A 346 6.80 14.90 -3.90
N GLN A 347 7.78 15.80 -4.00
CA GLN A 347 9.12 15.54 -4.52
C GLN A 347 9.09 14.96 -5.95
N LEU A 348 8.47 15.68 -6.89
CA LEU A 348 8.30 15.23 -8.29
C LEU A 348 7.41 13.99 -8.44
N ALA A 349 6.27 13.94 -7.74
CA ALA A 349 5.26 12.90 -8.00
C ALA A 349 4.45 13.29 -9.24
N THR A 350 4.52 12.50 -10.31
CA THR A 350 3.93 12.87 -11.61
C THR A 350 3.05 11.78 -12.20
N ASP A 351 2.13 12.14 -13.09
CA ASP A 351 1.35 11.14 -13.84
C ASP A 351 0.51 10.22 -12.93
N ASN A 352 0.17 10.64 -11.70
CA ASN A 352 -0.63 9.84 -10.77
C ASN A 352 -2.12 10.15 -10.92
N THR A 353 -2.95 9.14 -10.68
CA THR A 353 -4.42 9.25 -10.69
C THR A 353 -4.96 8.97 -9.30
N ILE A 354 -5.65 9.95 -8.72
CA ILE A 354 -6.34 9.85 -7.42
C ILE A 354 -7.85 9.90 -7.72
N THR A 355 -8.56 8.78 -7.58
CA THR A 355 -9.95 8.71 -8.02
C THR A 355 -10.91 7.95 -7.11
N ALA A 356 -12.15 8.40 -6.98
CA ALA A 356 -13.19 7.69 -6.21
C ALA A 356 -12.82 7.44 -4.73
N ASN A 357 -11.90 8.23 -4.14
CA ASN A 357 -11.57 8.11 -2.73
C ASN A 357 -12.55 8.94 -1.88
N THR A 358 -12.84 8.45 -0.67
CA THR A 358 -13.57 9.20 0.36
C THR A 358 -12.58 9.65 1.43
N ILE A 359 -12.35 10.96 1.55
CA ILE A 359 -11.38 11.55 2.48
C ILE A 359 -12.09 12.54 3.38
N THR A 360 -12.07 12.27 4.69
CA THR A 360 -12.86 13.01 5.69
C THR A 360 -12.09 13.30 6.95
N ASP A 361 -12.50 14.32 7.71
CA ASP A 361 -11.92 14.66 9.01
C ASP A 361 -10.38 14.80 8.98
N THR A 362 -9.83 15.42 7.93
CA THR A 362 -8.38 15.69 7.79
C THR A 362 -8.06 17.18 7.77
N ASP A 363 -6.81 17.57 8.06
CA ASP A 363 -6.42 18.98 7.84
C ASP A 363 -6.40 19.30 6.34
N VAL A 364 -5.94 18.36 5.51
CA VAL A 364 -5.94 18.48 4.04
C VAL A 364 -6.36 17.17 3.40
N GLY A 365 -7.41 17.17 2.58
CA GLY A 365 -7.88 15.97 1.89
C GLY A 365 -6.83 15.44 0.90
N VAL A 366 -6.54 16.22 -0.14
CA VAL A 366 -5.50 15.93 -1.13
C VAL A 366 -4.53 17.11 -1.24
N SER A 367 -3.23 16.84 -1.15
CA SER A 367 -2.19 17.86 -1.27
C SER A 367 -1.23 17.55 -2.39
N LEU A 368 -1.04 18.51 -3.31
CA LEU A 368 -0.01 18.44 -4.34
C LEU A 368 1.06 19.51 -4.09
N ARG A 369 2.30 19.08 -3.84
CA ARG A 369 3.42 19.96 -3.46
C ARG A 369 4.74 19.56 -4.13
N ALA A 370 5.74 20.44 -4.04
CA ALA A 370 7.14 20.16 -4.42
C ALA A 370 7.30 19.60 -5.85
N ASN A 371 6.85 20.37 -6.83
CA ASN A 371 6.99 20.09 -8.27
C ASN A 371 6.33 18.79 -8.76
N SER A 372 5.25 18.38 -8.11
CA SER A 372 4.36 17.31 -8.56
C SER A 372 3.38 17.82 -9.64
N TYR A 373 3.46 17.32 -10.87
CA TYR A 373 2.68 17.80 -12.01
C TYR A 373 2.11 16.66 -12.85
N ASN A 374 1.18 16.97 -13.77
CA ASN A 374 0.46 15.97 -14.57
C ASN A 374 -0.30 14.92 -13.74
N ASN A 375 -0.82 15.30 -12.57
CA ASN A 375 -1.63 14.42 -11.75
C ASN A 375 -3.12 14.73 -11.94
N THR A 376 -3.95 13.69 -11.87
CA THR A 376 -5.40 13.77 -11.99
C THR A 376 -6.04 13.45 -10.64
N ILE A 377 -6.93 14.34 -10.18
CA ILE A 377 -7.76 14.18 -8.99
C ILE A 377 -9.21 14.18 -9.48
N GLU A 378 -9.82 12.98 -9.54
CA GLU A 378 -11.10 12.81 -10.22
C GLU A 378 -12.14 12.01 -9.43
N GLY A 379 -13.36 12.52 -9.29
CA GLY A 379 -14.45 11.72 -8.72
C GLY A 379 -14.30 11.39 -7.23
N ASN A 380 -13.50 12.16 -6.47
CA ASN A 380 -13.30 11.94 -5.04
C ASN A 380 -14.36 12.69 -4.21
N THR A 381 -14.69 12.15 -3.03
CA THR A 381 -15.46 12.84 -2.00
C THR A 381 -14.51 13.37 -0.94
N LEU A 382 -14.40 14.70 -0.84
CA LEU A 382 -13.51 15.42 0.07
C LEU A 382 -14.37 16.27 1.02
N ALA A 383 -14.75 15.67 2.15
CA ALA A 383 -15.73 16.26 3.05
C ALA A 383 -15.21 16.49 4.47
N ASP A 384 -15.68 17.54 5.15
CA ASP A 384 -15.37 17.80 6.56
C ASP A 384 -13.85 17.90 6.86
N ASN A 385 -13.06 18.42 5.90
CA ASN A 385 -11.64 18.68 6.06
C ASN A 385 -11.39 20.19 6.28
N ALA A 386 -10.25 20.60 6.83
CA ALA A 386 -9.94 22.04 6.80
C ALA A 386 -9.75 22.52 5.35
N ILE A 387 -9.02 21.76 4.54
CA ILE A 387 -8.86 22.01 3.10
C ILE A 387 -9.22 20.75 2.32
N GLY A 388 -10.11 20.84 1.32
CA GLY A 388 -10.42 19.71 0.43
C GLY A 388 -9.23 19.34 -0.46
N VAL A 389 -8.82 20.25 -1.34
CA VAL A 389 -7.63 20.11 -2.19
C VAL A 389 -6.68 21.29 -1.99
N GLU A 390 -5.41 21.02 -1.75
CA GLU A 390 -4.38 22.04 -1.61
C GLU A 390 -3.29 21.90 -2.69
N ILE A 391 -2.94 23.04 -3.31
CA ILE A 391 -2.00 23.10 -4.42
C ILE A 391 -0.93 24.14 -4.11
N SER A 392 0.35 23.75 -4.18
CA SER A 392 1.46 24.65 -3.93
C SER A 392 2.68 24.32 -4.80
N PHE A 393 2.91 25.10 -5.86
CA PHE A 393 4.00 24.88 -6.82
C PHE A 393 4.66 26.16 -7.30
N VAL A 394 6.00 26.13 -7.38
CA VAL A 394 6.87 27.16 -7.98
C VAL A 394 8.15 26.45 -8.45
N ASP A 395 8.70 26.85 -9.61
CA ASP A 395 10.02 26.48 -10.15
C ASP A 395 10.12 25.12 -10.86
N SER A 396 9.26 24.87 -11.86
CA SER A 396 9.45 23.74 -12.78
C SER A 396 9.58 24.18 -14.23
N THR A 397 10.26 23.35 -15.03
CA THR A 397 10.44 23.56 -16.47
C THR A 397 9.43 22.82 -17.34
N ASP A 398 8.59 21.96 -16.76
CA ASP A 398 7.57 21.17 -17.46
C ASP A 398 6.21 21.88 -17.44
N ASP A 399 5.51 22.01 -18.57
CA ASP A 399 4.27 22.79 -18.72
C ASP A 399 2.98 21.97 -18.52
N ARG A 400 3.08 20.67 -18.22
CA ARG A 400 1.90 19.82 -17.99
C ARG A 400 1.13 20.24 -16.74
N ALA A 401 -0.19 20.32 -16.88
CA ALA A 401 -1.12 20.79 -15.86
C ALA A 401 -1.47 19.69 -14.85
N ASN A 402 -1.86 20.08 -13.64
CA ASN A 402 -2.63 19.19 -12.75
C ASN A 402 -4.12 19.39 -13.01
N ASP A 403 -4.89 18.36 -12.71
CA ASP A 403 -6.30 18.29 -13.07
C ASP A 403 -7.19 17.92 -11.89
N ILE A 404 -8.25 18.69 -11.68
CA ILE A 404 -9.23 18.49 -10.61
C ILE A 404 -10.61 18.43 -11.24
N ARG A 405 -11.16 17.22 -11.37
CA ARG A 405 -12.44 17.00 -12.06
C ARG A 405 -13.47 16.18 -11.31
N GLY A 406 -14.74 16.54 -11.45
CA GLY A 406 -15.84 15.68 -11.00
C GLY A 406 -15.82 15.32 -9.50
N ASN A 407 -15.11 16.09 -8.67
CA ASN A 407 -15.01 15.81 -7.25
C ASN A 407 -16.17 16.44 -6.49
N ASP A 408 -16.61 15.77 -5.44
CA ASP A 408 -17.57 16.27 -4.46
C ASP A 408 -16.81 16.84 -3.25
N ILE A 409 -16.79 18.16 -3.12
CA ILE A 409 -15.95 18.90 -2.18
C ILE A 409 -16.85 19.72 -1.26
N MET A 410 -17.07 19.24 -0.04
CA MET A 410 -18.05 19.84 0.85
C MET A 410 -17.67 19.99 2.32
N ASN A 411 -18.30 20.95 3.00
CA ASN A 411 -18.12 21.21 4.43
C ASN A 411 -16.66 21.45 4.85
N ASN A 412 -15.83 21.95 3.94
CA ASN A 412 -14.45 22.32 4.25
C ASN A 412 -14.33 23.80 4.61
N THR A 413 -13.24 24.23 5.25
CA THR A 413 -12.94 25.68 5.33
C THR A 413 -12.64 26.21 3.94
N ASP A 414 -11.70 25.59 3.23
CA ASP A 414 -11.45 25.84 1.81
C ASP A 414 -11.73 24.57 1.01
N GLY A 415 -12.61 24.64 0.01
CA GLY A 415 -12.83 23.52 -0.90
C GLY A 415 -11.57 23.23 -1.71
N ILE A 416 -11.09 24.23 -2.46
CA ILE A 416 -9.82 24.19 -3.19
C ILE A 416 -8.97 25.40 -2.79
N PHE A 417 -7.77 25.14 -2.28
CA PHE A 417 -6.83 26.17 -1.84
C PHE A 417 -5.57 26.19 -2.72
N VAL A 418 -5.42 27.24 -3.51
CA VAL A 418 -4.26 27.49 -4.38
C VAL A 418 -3.32 28.46 -3.67
N ARG A 419 -2.17 27.94 -3.21
CA ARG A 419 -1.15 28.75 -2.52
C ARG A 419 -0.26 29.54 -3.47
N ALA A 420 0.21 28.87 -4.51
CA ALA A 420 1.11 29.39 -5.52
C ALA A 420 1.08 28.45 -6.72
N LEU A 421 1.08 29.03 -7.92
CA LEU A 421 1.13 28.33 -9.20
C LEU A 421 1.91 29.17 -10.20
N ASP A 422 2.67 28.51 -11.06
CA ASP A 422 3.36 29.08 -12.22
C ASP A 422 2.89 28.45 -13.55
N ARG A 423 1.87 27.58 -13.48
CA ARG A 423 1.41 26.70 -14.57
C ARG A 423 -0.07 26.39 -14.47
N ASN A 424 -0.62 25.94 -15.60
CA ASN A 424 -2.04 25.69 -15.76
C ASN A 424 -2.58 24.70 -14.72
N LEU A 425 -3.72 25.07 -14.14
CA LEU A 425 -4.56 24.23 -13.29
C LEU A 425 -5.96 24.20 -13.91
N VAL A 426 -6.49 23.00 -14.11
CA VAL A 426 -7.87 22.81 -14.56
C VAL A 426 -8.73 22.41 -13.37
N VAL A 427 -9.82 23.15 -13.14
CA VAL A 427 -10.85 22.86 -12.15
C VAL A 427 -12.17 22.75 -12.90
N GLU A 428 -12.65 21.53 -13.13
CA GLU A 428 -13.81 21.29 -14.00
C GLU A 428 -14.81 20.25 -13.50
N GLY A 429 -16.11 20.52 -13.63
CA GLY A 429 -17.12 19.50 -13.34
C GLY A 429 -17.24 19.15 -11.86
N ASN A 430 -16.61 19.90 -10.95
CA ASN A 430 -16.65 19.61 -9.52
C ASN A 430 -17.94 20.14 -8.89
N ASP A 431 -18.40 19.44 -7.86
CA ASP A 431 -19.46 19.90 -6.97
C ASP A 431 -18.85 20.48 -5.69
N ILE A 432 -18.77 21.81 -5.59
CA ILE A 432 -18.07 22.54 -4.53
C ILE A 432 -19.12 23.28 -3.69
N GLN A 433 -19.53 22.66 -2.59
CA GLN A 433 -20.65 23.16 -1.79
C GLN A 433 -20.41 23.21 -0.29
N HIS A 434 -21.12 24.09 0.41
CA HIS A 434 -21.14 24.12 1.88
C HIS A 434 -19.78 24.35 2.54
N ASN A 435 -18.77 24.78 1.78
CA ASN A 435 -17.49 25.19 2.32
C ASN A 435 -17.58 26.64 2.85
N GLU A 436 -16.63 27.08 3.67
CA GLU A 436 -16.53 28.51 3.97
C GLU A 436 -16.14 29.30 2.71
N HIS A 437 -15.08 28.84 2.03
CA HIS A 437 -14.67 29.28 0.71
C HIS A 437 -14.71 28.10 -0.26
N GLY A 438 -15.36 28.26 -1.41
CA GLY A 438 -15.36 27.24 -2.46
C GLY A 438 -13.96 27.06 -3.04
N ILE A 439 -13.43 28.11 -3.66
CA ILE A 439 -12.07 28.15 -4.23
C ILE A 439 -11.36 29.40 -3.74
N THR A 440 -10.16 29.24 -3.19
CA THR A 440 -9.32 30.35 -2.72
C THR A 440 -8.00 30.36 -3.47
N LEU A 441 -7.69 31.49 -4.11
CA LEU A 441 -6.40 31.78 -4.73
C LEU A 441 -5.66 32.80 -3.86
N ARG A 442 -4.64 32.32 -3.14
CA ARG A 442 -3.92 33.14 -2.17
C ARG A 442 -2.97 34.11 -2.87
N ALA A 443 -2.89 35.34 -2.36
CA ALA A 443 -1.82 36.27 -2.72
C ALA A 443 -0.48 35.77 -2.14
N SER A 444 0.50 35.51 -3.00
CA SER A 444 1.80 34.96 -2.58
C SER A 444 2.96 35.81 -3.10
N ALA A 445 3.80 36.31 -2.19
CA ALA A 445 5.05 37.00 -2.52
C ALA A 445 6.18 36.05 -2.99
N VAL A 446 5.96 34.73 -2.91
CA VAL A 446 6.90 33.71 -3.40
C VAL A 446 6.86 33.64 -4.94
N CYS A 447 5.75 34.06 -5.53
CA CYS A 447 5.66 34.35 -6.95
C CYS A 447 6.43 35.65 -7.23
N SER A 448 7.65 35.52 -7.77
CA SER A 448 8.41 36.62 -8.41
C SER A 448 7.47 37.45 -9.31
N PRO A 449 7.65 38.79 -9.48
CA PRO A 449 6.61 39.77 -9.88
C PRO A 449 6.08 39.66 -11.33
N THR A 450 6.11 38.48 -11.95
CA THR A 450 5.68 38.22 -13.34
C THR A 450 4.81 36.97 -13.49
N ALA A 451 4.41 36.30 -12.40
CA ALA A 451 3.51 35.15 -12.45
C ALA A 451 2.52 35.23 -11.29
N GLU A 452 1.47 36.03 -11.42
CA GLU A 452 0.37 35.95 -10.46
C GLU A 452 -0.45 34.69 -10.80
N GLY A 453 -0.45 33.73 -9.87
CA GLY A 453 -0.89 32.35 -10.13
C GLY A 453 -2.33 32.21 -10.63
N ALA A 454 -3.16 33.25 -10.43
CA ALA A 454 -4.57 33.27 -10.81
C ALA A 454 -4.80 33.17 -12.33
N ALA A 455 -3.92 33.77 -13.15
CA ALA A 455 -4.04 33.71 -14.61
C ALA A 455 -3.88 32.29 -15.17
N PHE A 456 -3.25 31.39 -14.42
CA PHE A 456 -3.06 29.99 -14.79
C PHE A 456 -4.20 29.07 -14.34
N VAL A 457 -5.17 29.58 -13.59
CA VAL A 457 -6.28 28.77 -13.08
C VAL A 457 -7.49 28.95 -13.99
N ALA A 458 -7.97 27.83 -14.55
CA ALA A 458 -9.20 27.77 -15.33
C ALA A 458 -10.26 27.02 -14.51
N VAL A 459 -11.34 27.72 -14.16
CA VAL A 459 -12.47 27.19 -13.40
C VAL A 459 -13.69 27.17 -14.30
N HIS A 460 -14.17 26.01 -14.72
CA HIS A 460 -15.31 25.91 -15.65
C HIS A 460 -16.19 24.69 -15.39
N HIS A 461 -17.47 24.80 -15.74
CA HIS A 461 -18.46 23.71 -15.61
C HIS A 461 -18.54 23.12 -14.20
N ASN A 462 -18.24 23.89 -13.16
CA ASN A 462 -18.40 23.47 -11.77
C ASN A 462 -19.77 23.92 -11.23
N ARG A 463 -20.27 23.19 -10.23
CA ARG A 463 -21.32 23.67 -9.33
C ARG A 463 -20.65 24.29 -8.10
N ILE A 464 -20.77 25.60 -7.95
CA ILE A 464 -20.19 26.36 -6.84
C ILE A 464 -21.35 26.99 -6.08
N ALA A 465 -21.85 26.31 -5.05
CA ALA A 465 -23.12 26.67 -4.41
C ALA A 465 -23.05 26.59 -2.89
N ASN A 466 -23.84 27.40 -2.19
CA ASN A 466 -23.99 27.32 -0.73
C ASN A 466 -22.67 27.44 0.08
N ASN A 467 -21.62 28.01 -0.49
CA ASN A 467 -20.40 28.34 0.25
C ASN A 467 -20.64 29.63 1.05
N THR A 468 -20.26 29.66 2.33
CA THR A 468 -20.80 30.65 3.27
C THR A 468 -20.17 32.03 3.16
N ALA A 469 -18.92 32.13 2.71
CA ALA A 469 -18.23 33.40 2.53
C ALA A 469 -17.98 33.72 1.05
N TYR A 470 -17.35 32.81 0.30
CA TYR A 470 -17.06 33.02 -1.12
C TYR A 470 -17.27 31.74 -1.92
N GLY A 471 -17.82 31.87 -3.13
CA GLY A 471 -17.70 30.82 -4.14
C GLY A 471 -16.28 30.79 -4.70
N VAL A 472 -15.76 31.94 -5.12
CA VAL A 472 -14.36 32.13 -5.54
C VAL A 472 -13.78 33.36 -4.86
N LEU A 473 -12.75 33.16 -4.06
CA LEU A 473 -11.93 34.19 -3.43
C LEU A 473 -10.58 34.26 -4.14
N ASN A 474 -10.42 35.23 -5.02
CA ASN A 474 -9.12 35.57 -5.58
C ASN A 474 -8.52 36.73 -4.77
N GLN A 475 -7.33 36.54 -4.20
CA GLN A 475 -6.61 37.58 -3.47
C GLN A 475 -5.54 38.28 -4.33
N ASN A 476 -5.34 37.81 -5.57
CA ASN A 476 -4.38 38.37 -6.52
C ASN A 476 -5.05 39.48 -7.35
N ALA A 477 -4.24 40.30 -8.04
CA ALA A 477 -4.75 41.33 -8.93
C ALA A 477 -5.13 40.74 -10.30
N ASP A 478 -4.36 39.75 -10.76
CA ASP A 478 -4.64 39.02 -11.99
C ASP A 478 -5.99 38.32 -11.91
N VAL A 479 -6.68 38.36 -13.04
CA VAL A 479 -8.02 37.81 -13.20
C VAL A 479 -7.94 36.29 -13.29
N VAL A 480 -8.73 35.60 -12.45
CA VAL A 480 -9.02 34.17 -12.63
C VAL A 480 -10.21 33.99 -13.59
N ASN A 481 -10.08 33.08 -14.56
CA ASN A 481 -11.19 32.73 -15.44
C ASN A 481 -12.09 31.69 -14.76
N ALA A 482 -13.26 32.14 -14.31
CA ALA A 482 -14.30 31.35 -13.66
C ALA A 482 -15.64 31.36 -14.44
N THR A 483 -15.56 31.35 -15.77
CA THR A 483 -16.74 31.30 -16.64
C THR A 483 -17.34 29.91 -16.74
N SER A 484 -18.57 29.82 -17.22
CA SER A 484 -19.33 28.59 -17.45
C SER A 484 -19.52 27.74 -16.18
N ASN A 485 -19.55 28.37 -15.00
CA ASN A 485 -19.91 27.70 -13.74
C ASN A 485 -21.37 27.97 -13.36
N TYR A 486 -21.98 27.05 -12.61
CA TYR A 486 -23.26 27.29 -11.94
C TYR A 486 -23.00 27.76 -10.51
N TRP A 487 -23.38 29.00 -10.20
CA TRP A 487 -23.10 29.64 -8.91
C TRP A 487 -24.13 29.32 -7.82
N GLY A 488 -24.93 28.27 -7.98
CA GLY A 488 -26.02 27.93 -7.08
C GLY A 488 -27.31 28.72 -7.30
N ALA A 489 -27.34 29.63 -8.28
CA ALA A 489 -28.53 30.37 -8.67
C ALA A 489 -28.54 30.67 -10.18
N SER A 490 -29.74 30.70 -10.78
CA SER A 490 -29.91 30.96 -12.21
C SER A 490 -29.56 32.41 -12.60
N ASP A 491 -29.64 33.33 -11.65
CA ASP A 491 -29.33 34.75 -11.82
C ASP A 491 -27.85 35.08 -11.58
N GLY A 492 -26.99 34.08 -11.35
CA GLY A 492 -25.53 34.23 -11.33
C GLY A 492 -24.94 34.49 -9.94
N PRO A 493 -23.64 34.82 -9.89
CA PRO A 493 -22.95 35.07 -8.63
C PRO A 493 -23.41 36.36 -7.96
N SER A 494 -23.22 36.41 -6.65
CA SER A 494 -23.30 37.64 -5.87
C SER A 494 -21.92 38.28 -5.69
N SER A 495 -21.89 39.53 -5.25
CA SER A 495 -20.67 40.16 -4.75
C SER A 495 -20.51 39.83 -3.27
N ALA A 496 -19.27 39.60 -2.83
CA ALA A 496 -19.01 39.56 -1.40
C ALA A 496 -19.44 40.87 -0.71
N ALA A 497 -19.72 40.80 0.59
CA ALA A 497 -20.19 41.96 1.34
C ALA A 497 -19.09 43.03 1.41
N ASP A 498 -19.24 44.07 0.61
CA ASP A 498 -18.32 45.21 0.50
C ASP A 498 -19.11 46.51 0.24
N VAL A 499 -18.48 47.67 0.53
CA VAL A 499 -19.06 49.00 0.27
C VAL A 499 -19.15 49.30 -1.23
N ASP A 500 -18.25 48.73 -2.03
CA ASP A 500 -18.14 48.98 -3.46
C ASP A 500 -18.97 47.98 -4.30
N ALA A 501 -19.68 47.05 -3.66
CA ALA A 501 -20.58 46.10 -4.31
C ALA A 501 -21.82 46.78 -4.95
N PRO A 502 -22.36 46.25 -6.07
CA PRO A 502 -21.95 45.02 -6.73
C PRO A 502 -20.73 45.20 -7.64
N PHE A 503 -19.87 44.19 -7.69
CA PHE A 503 -18.66 44.19 -8.49
C PHE A 503 -18.98 43.90 -9.96
N ALA A 504 -18.32 44.62 -10.87
CA ALA A 504 -18.38 44.36 -12.30
C ALA A 504 -17.38 43.26 -12.71
N ASP A 505 -17.80 42.35 -13.58
CA ASP A 505 -16.93 41.37 -14.25
C ASP A 505 -15.77 42.12 -14.94
N PRO A 506 -14.51 41.69 -14.76
CA PRO A 506 -13.35 42.43 -15.24
C PRO A 506 -13.24 42.48 -16.77
N VAL A 507 -13.94 41.61 -17.49
CA VAL A 507 -13.89 41.50 -18.95
C VAL A 507 -15.15 42.07 -19.59
N THR A 508 -16.33 41.72 -19.09
CA THR A 508 -17.62 42.07 -19.73
C THR A 508 -18.33 43.25 -19.06
N GLY A 509 -17.98 43.57 -17.82
CA GLY A 509 -18.65 44.59 -17.01
C GLY A 509 -20.02 44.17 -16.45
N THR A 510 -20.45 42.93 -16.66
CA THR A 510 -21.68 42.37 -16.06
C THR A 510 -21.57 42.39 -14.54
N LEU A 511 -22.61 42.80 -13.82
CA LEU A 511 -22.55 42.93 -12.35
C LEU A 511 -22.80 41.58 -11.66
N ALA A 512 -22.02 41.26 -10.63
CA ALA A 512 -22.27 40.14 -9.72
C ALA A 512 -23.36 40.51 -8.71
N ASN A 513 -24.61 40.61 -9.18
CA ASN A 513 -25.78 41.02 -8.39
C ASN A 513 -26.85 39.93 -8.27
N GLY A 514 -26.49 38.68 -8.58
CA GLY A 514 -27.35 37.51 -8.43
C GLY A 514 -27.44 37.04 -6.99
N SER A 515 -28.16 35.93 -6.80
CA SER A 515 -28.38 35.31 -5.48
C SER A 515 -27.45 34.12 -5.20
N GLY A 516 -26.55 33.81 -6.15
CA GLY A 516 -25.59 32.72 -6.04
C GLY A 516 -24.40 33.01 -5.14
N ALA A 517 -23.41 32.11 -5.17
CA ALA A 517 -22.19 32.21 -4.41
C ALA A 517 -21.37 33.46 -4.78
N ALA A 518 -20.68 34.01 -3.78
CA ALA A 518 -20.03 35.31 -3.91
C ALA A 518 -18.68 35.25 -4.66
N VAL A 519 -18.36 36.31 -5.42
CA VAL A 519 -17.04 36.56 -5.99
C VAL A 519 -16.31 37.68 -5.25
N SER A 520 -14.97 37.65 -5.26
CA SER A 520 -14.11 38.68 -4.67
C SER A 520 -13.96 39.93 -5.51
N GLU A 521 -13.57 41.02 -4.85
CA GLU A 521 -13.15 42.29 -5.46
C GLU A 521 -11.67 42.27 -5.83
N ASP A 522 -11.29 43.00 -6.89
CA ASP A 522 -9.91 43.29 -7.22
C ASP A 522 -9.27 44.19 -6.14
N PRO A 523 -8.17 43.78 -5.50
CA PRO A 523 -7.50 44.58 -4.47
C PRO A 523 -7.00 45.95 -4.96
N ASN A 524 -6.91 46.18 -6.26
CA ASN A 524 -6.43 47.42 -6.88
C ASN A 524 -7.54 48.24 -7.58
N SER A 525 -8.78 47.75 -7.64
CA SER A 525 -9.84 48.37 -8.43
C SER A 525 -11.20 48.26 -7.75
N ALA A 526 -11.58 49.33 -7.03
CA ALA A 526 -12.85 49.40 -6.31
C ALA A 526 -14.06 49.22 -7.25
N GLY A 527 -15.00 48.36 -6.85
CA GLY A 527 -16.21 48.03 -7.60
C GLY A 527 -15.98 47.08 -8.79
N GLN A 528 -14.78 46.53 -8.95
CA GLN A 528 -14.44 45.57 -10.00
C GLN A 528 -14.05 44.23 -9.38
N SER A 529 -14.53 43.13 -9.96
CA SER A 529 -14.13 41.79 -9.52
C SER A 529 -12.80 41.40 -10.16
N ASN A 530 -11.97 40.64 -9.44
CA ASN A 530 -10.81 39.92 -10.00
C ASN A 530 -11.16 38.46 -10.39
N VAL A 531 -12.44 38.16 -10.53
CA VAL A 531 -12.99 36.89 -11.01
C VAL A 531 -13.79 37.16 -12.28
N HIS A 532 -13.39 36.56 -13.41
CA HIS A 532 -14.16 36.61 -14.64
C HIS A 532 -15.22 35.50 -14.61
N PHE A 533 -16.47 35.85 -14.32
CA PHE A 533 -17.56 34.91 -14.08
C PHE A 533 -18.60 34.86 -15.21
N ASP A 534 -18.62 35.84 -16.12
CA ASP A 534 -19.59 35.94 -17.22
C ASP A 534 -19.06 35.33 -18.52
N ALA A 535 -19.75 34.39 -19.19
CA ALA A 535 -21.07 33.86 -18.89
C ALA A 535 -21.06 32.79 -17.79
N TRP A 536 -22.12 32.76 -16.98
CA TRP A 536 -22.41 31.66 -16.05
C TRP A 536 -23.51 30.74 -16.57
N LEU A 537 -23.61 29.54 -15.98
CA LEU A 537 -24.68 28.59 -16.25
C LEU A 537 -25.91 28.92 -15.41
N GLN A 538 -27.11 28.81 -16.00
CA GLN A 538 -28.38 29.04 -15.29
C GLN A 538 -28.88 27.81 -14.51
N GLN A 539 -28.28 26.65 -14.75
CA GLN A 539 -28.60 25.36 -14.11
C GLN A 539 -27.31 24.58 -13.86
N ALA A 540 -27.34 23.63 -12.93
CA ALA A 540 -26.18 22.82 -12.63
C ALA A 540 -25.79 21.94 -13.85
N PRO A 541 -24.49 21.69 -14.08
CA PRO A 541 -24.00 20.87 -15.20
C PRO A 541 -24.63 19.47 -15.29
N GLU A 542 -24.93 18.84 -14.14
CA GLU A 542 -25.51 17.48 -14.07
C GLU A 542 -26.99 17.42 -14.47
N ASP A 543 -27.73 18.53 -14.35
CA ASP A 543 -29.17 18.60 -14.64
C ASP A 543 -29.49 18.60 -16.15
N VAL A 544 -28.48 18.82 -16.99
CA VAL A 544 -28.65 18.90 -18.46
C VAL A 544 -28.86 17.51 -19.09
N GLY A 545 -28.41 16.43 -18.40
CA GLY A 545 -28.58 15.04 -18.85
C GLY A 545 -29.92 14.39 -18.44
N ALA A 546 -30.54 14.85 -17.35
CA ALA A 546 -31.79 14.27 -16.84
C ALA A 546 -33.04 14.84 -17.56
N GLY A 547 -32.95 16.04 -18.13
CA GLY A 547 -34.07 16.71 -18.81
C GLY A 547 -34.47 16.12 -20.17
N ASN A 548 -33.59 15.33 -20.81
CA ASN A 548 -33.78 14.87 -22.20
C ASN A 548 -34.34 13.44 -22.34
N GLN A 549 -34.74 12.77 -21.25
CA GLN A 549 -35.39 11.45 -21.29
C GLN A 549 -36.91 11.47 -21.08
N SER A 550 -37.56 12.65 -21.10
CA SER A 550 -39.02 12.76 -20.96
C SER A 550 -39.75 13.41 -22.14
N ALA A 551 -39.07 13.62 -23.28
CA ALA A 551 -39.69 14.17 -24.48
C ALA A 551 -39.21 13.47 -25.77
N ALA A 552 -39.69 12.26 -26.01
CA ALA A 552 -39.96 11.70 -27.34
C ALA A 552 -40.90 10.50 -27.25
#